data_AF-A0A418VPM4-F1
#
_entry.id   AF-A0A418VPM4-F1
#
_cell.length_a   1.000
_cell.length_b   1.000
_cell.length_c   1.000
_cell.angle_alpha   90.00
_cell.angle_beta   90.00
_cell.angle_gamma   90.00
#
_symmetry.space_group_name_H-M   'P 1'
#
loop_
_entity.id
_entity.type
_entity.pdbx_description
1 polymer ?
#
loop_
_entity_poly.entity_id
_entity_poly.type
_entity_poly.pdbx_seq_one_letter_code
_entity_poly.pdbx_strand_id
1 'polypeptide(L)'
;MPVAFLPPSPARRVAAAPAAGQRPPAKARRLDGAGAGRLQAAFNAHAPVAVQALFGGGAPGPLPNSFALPSGAGQALPDGLRQSAERFFQSDFSSVRLHVGPEAAAIGAHAFAAGDRIVFAPGALDTSSARGREVLGHELAHVVQQRAGRVRSPAAGLSVVDEPALEAEADRLGRAMAGASASQTSAAAYAEGGRDPGSVGESSTAQRCKVVQRMDFNGPTVGVEQELSGVKLACSNRDRGVIGEVRNGGEVLVEFTTDMGGDGLYTIELRTTPCVKANALEVEARKTATRVMLDAITSAGQERRAVDGDVDLRPADHAAGFSIKILQPRHSIRLEGGGDFSFSNQISMGVGTDALAVGDDPDADFIRNYAARTWYDQDLAERLPVEGLDEPGKARGAYALVASVITFLARLRREQGKGALDGSDDIAAGLHTPETKNRWGVLPRTPPWQWLKVLTAHDMGMVKAFIREEFSAERFDQAAYRYIMSEQDLAGHQIPAATINEKHSSVFEFREVPNELAPFVYGAHIPEAMSGPPTRLPPWAMDAILKRRPTQTDDSESSDDSDWDG
;
A
#
# COMPACT_ATOMS: atom_id res chain seq x y z
N MET A 1 5.30 92.25 0.60
CA MET A 1 5.56 91.15 1.55
C MET A 1 5.87 89.89 0.74
N PRO A 2 6.91 89.12 1.06
CA PRO A 2 7.41 88.01 0.22
C PRO A 2 6.92 86.63 0.69
N VAL A 3 6.74 85.70 -0.25
CA VAL A 3 6.96 84.25 -0.06
C VAL A 3 7.57 83.69 -1.35
N ALA A 4 8.50 82.76 -1.23
CA ALA A 4 9.24 82.17 -2.36
C ALA A 4 8.49 81.01 -3.03
N PHE A 5 8.75 80.78 -4.32
CA PHE A 5 9.37 79.55 -4.88
C PHE A 5 9.47 79.72 -6.42
N LEU A 6 10.60 79.32 -7.02
CA LEU A 6 10.91 79.47 -8.46
C LEU A 6 10.82 78.10 -9.20
N PRO A 7 10.73 78.08 -10.55
CA PRO A 7 9.77 77.23 -11.26
C PRO A 7 10.40 76.03 -12.02
N PRO A 8 9.61 75.17 -12.69
CA PRO A 8 10.08 73.89 -13.22
C PRO A 8 10.47 73.92 -14.71
N SER A 9 11.05 72.80 -15.21
CA SER A 9 11.08 72.26 -16.60
C SER A 9 12.50 71.82 -17.04
N PRO A 10 12.68 71.01 -18.12
CA PRO A 10 11.95 69.77 -18.46
C PRO A 10 12.88 68.62 -18.95
N ALA A 11 12.25 67.52 -19.38
CA ALA A 11 12.78 66.24 -19.90
C ALA A 11 14.06 66.20 -20.77
N ARG A 12 14.81 65.07 -20.69
CA ARG A 12 15.56 64.50 -21.84
C ARG A 12 15.87 62.99 -21.79
N ARG A 13 16.09 62.42 -22.99
CA ARG A 13 16.31 61.01 -23.42
C ARG A 13 17.42 61.04 -24.51
N VAL A 14 18.28 60.05 -24.80
CA VAL A 14 18.73 58.73 -24.25
C VAL A 14 20.24 58.61 -24.54
N ALA A 15 21.05 57.96 -23.69
CA ALA A 15 22.33 57.32 -24.11
C ALA A 15 22.80 56.24 -23.12
N ALA A 16 23.62 55.28 -23.57
CA ALA A 16 23.97 54.03 -22.88
C ALA A 16 25.49 53.83 -22.68
N ALA A 17 25.88 52.87 -21.82
CA ALA A 17 27.15 52.09 -21.73
C ALA A 17 27.47 51.68 -20.26
N PRO A 18 28.41 50.75 -19.96
CA PRO A 18 28.90 49.57 -20.71
C PRO A 18 28.84 48.28 -19.84
N ALA A 19 29.52 47.20 -20.24
CA ALA A 19 29.48 45.87 -19.59
C ALA A 19 30.80 45.42 -18.90
N ALA A 20 30.65 44.36 -18.09
CA ALA A 20 31.65 43.39 -17.61
C ALA A 20 32.66 43.78 -16.50
N GLY A 21 32.68 42.93 -15.45
CA GLY A 21 33.66 42.93 -14.37
C GLY A 21 33.39 41.81 -13.36
N GLN A 22 33.92 40.61 -13.59
CA GLN A 22 33.75 39.45 -12.70
C GLN A 22 34.54 39.61 -11.39
N ARG A 23 34.02 39.06 -10.28
CA ARG A 23 34.70 39.02 -8.98
C ARG A 23 34.60 37.59 -8.39
N PRO A 24 35.67 37.00 -7.85
CA PRO A 24 35.72 35.56 -7.55
C PRO A 24 35.07 35.19 -6.20
N PRO A 25 34.64 33.92 -6.02
CA PRO A 25 34.12 33.44 -4.74
C PRO A 25 35.21 33.28 -3.68
N ALA A 26 34.81 33.39 -2.40
CA ALA A 26 35.71 33.26 -1.26
C ALA A 26 36.21 31.82 -1.07
N LYS A 27 37.49 31.67 -0.68
CA LYS A 27 38.13 30.37 -0.45
C LYS A 27 37.58 29.69 0.80
N ALA A 28 37.14 28.44 0.66
CA ALA A 28 36.90 27.57 1.81
C ALA A 28 38.22 27.33 2.58
N ARG A 29 38.17 27.54 3.90
CA ARG A 29 39.33 27.36 4.79
C ARG A 29 39.39 25.88 5.18
N ARG A 30 40.49 25.19 4.84
CA ARG A 30 40.76 23.85 5.38
C ARG A 30 40.83 23.93 6.91
N LEU A 31 40.17 22.98 7.58
CA LEU A 31 40.44 22.66 8.98
C LEU A 31 41.39 21.47 8.99
N ASP A 32 42.51 21.62 9.68
CA ASP A 32 43.58 20.60 9.70
C ASP A 32 43.29 19.49 10.72
N GLY A 33 43.88 18.31 10.48
CA GLY A 33 43.48 17.02 11.07
C GLY A 33 43.89 16.78 12.53
N ALA A 34 43.61 17.72 13.44
CA ALA A 34 43.92 17.59 14.87
C ALA A 34 42.72 17.87 15.82
N GLY A 35 41.50 18.00 15.30
CA GLY A 35 40.28 18.24 16.09
C GLY A 35 39.34 17.04 16.28
N ALA A 36 39.39 16.03 15.40
CA ALA A 36 38.41 14.94 15.37
C ALA A 36 38.50 13.95 16.55
N GLY A 37 39.66 13.87 17.22
CA GLY A 37 39.93 12.87 18.25
C GLY A 37 39.44 13.17 19.67
N ARG A 38 38.70 14.28 19.91
CA ARG A 38 38.26 14.70 21.26
C ARG A 38 36.76 14.86 21.47
N LEU A 39 35.93 14.46 20.51
CA LEU A 39 34.48 14.25 20.70
C LEU A 39 34.07 12.77 20.67
N GLN A 40 35.05 11.85 20.57
CA GLN A 40 34.83 10.41 20.41
C GLN A 40 34.83 9.61 21.74
N ALA A 41 34.94 10.26 22.90
CA ALA A 41 35.18 9.58 24.18
C ALA A 41 34.45 10.22 25.39
N ALA A 42 33.13 10.45 25.25
CA ALA A 42 32.26 10.85 26.37
C ALA A 42 30.77 10.52 26.16
N PHE A 43 30.42 9.38 25.56
CA PHE A 43 29.05 8.86 25.60
C PHE A 43 28.99 7.61 26.49
N ASN A 44 28.84 7.85 27.79
CA ASN A 44 28.65 6.81 28.80
C ASN A 44 27.31 6.09 28.57
N ALA A 45 27.39 4.79 28.25
CA ALA A 45 26.60 3.61 28.69
C ALA A 45 25.10 3.67 29.07
N HIS A 46 24.44 4.82 29.20
CA HIS A 46 23.03 5.00 29.59
C HIS A 46 22.35 6.11 28.77
N ALA A 47 22.85 6.41 27.57
CA ALA A 47 22.17 7.30 26.64
C ALA A 47 20.88 6.64 26.13
N PRO A 48 19.75 7.38 26.02
CA PRO A 48 18.50 6.82 25.54
C PRO A 48 18.64 6.40 24.08
N VAL A 49 18.36 5.13 23.79
CA VAL A 49 18.46 4.58 22.43
C VAL A 49 17.11 4.75 21.74
N ALA A 50 17.09 5.59 20.71
CA ALA A 50 15.94 5.67 19.82
C ALA A 50 15.85 4.37 19.00
N VAL A 51 14.64 3.83 18.92
CA VAL A 51 14.27 2.77 17.98
C VAL A 51 13.50 3.44 16.85
N GLN A 52 13.92 3.26 15.60
CA GLN A 52 13.10 3.60 14.43
C GLN A 52 12.84 2.30 13.68
N ALA A 53 11.61 2.10 13.19
CA ALA A 53 11.16 0.77 12.82
C ALA A 53 10.24 0.78 11.59
N LEU A 54 10.55 -0.06 10.61
CA LEU A 54 9.67 -0.30 9.47
C LEU A 54 8.53 -1.26 9.86
N PHE A 55 7.36 -0.70 10.16
CA PHE A 55 6.15 -1.46 10.53
C PHE A 55 5.49 -2.17 9.35
N GLY A 56 5.00 -3.40 9.58
CA GLY A 56 4.22 -4.17 8.60
C GLY A 56 2.76 -3.74 8.46
N GLY A 57 2.46 -2.47 8.76
CA GLY A 57 1.12 -1.96 9.02
C GLY A 57 0.88 -1.79 10.53
N GLY A 58 0.98 -0.54 11.00
CA GLY A 58 0.79 -0.20 12.41
C GLY A 58 1.43 1.15 12.77
N ALA A 59 0.90 1.80 13.79
CA ALA A 59 1.60 2.85 14.51
C ALA A 59 2.37 2.20 15.68
N PRO A 60 3.53 2.73 16.10
CA PRO A 60 4.24 2.20 17.24
C PRO A 60 3.37 2.22 18.50
N GLY A 61 3.18 1.04 19.09
CA GLY A 61 2.84 0.99 20.51
C GLY A 61 4.02 1.51 21.35
N PRO A 62 3.79 1.97 22.59
CA PRO A 62 4.89 2.07 23.54
C PRO A 62 5.56 0.70 23.66
N LEU A 63 6.90 0.68 23.67
CA LEU A 63 7.66 -0.57 23.83
C LEU A 63 7.17 -1.28 25.12
N PRO A 64 6.92 -2.60 25.10
CA PRO A 64 6.56 -3.30 26.32
C PRO A 64 7.67 -3.13 27.36
N ASN A 65 7.33 -3.04 28.65
CA ASN A 65 8.30 -2.77 29.72
C ASN A 65 9.42 -3.84 29.83
N SER A 66 9.23 -5.01 29.21
CA SER A 66 10.19 -6.10 29.09
C SER A 66 11.03 -6.07 27.80
N PHE A 67 10.85 -5.07 26.93
CA PHE A 67 11.57 -4.96 25.66
C PHE A 67 13.06 -4.68 25.89
N ALA A 68 13.91 -5.61 25.46
CA ALA A 68 15.35 -5.46 25.46
C ALA A 68 15.87 -5.55 24.01
N LEU A 69 16.92 -4.79 23.69
CA LEU A 69 17.66 -4.98 22.45
C LEU A 69 18.41 -6.33 22.49
N PRO A 70 18.53 -7.04 21.35
CA PRO A 70 19.16 -8.35 21.31
C PRO A 70 20.60 -8.32 21.85
N SER A 71 20.85 -9.12 22.88
CA SER A 71 22.17 -9.27 23.50
C SER A 71 23.02 -10.29 22.73
N GLY A 72 23.90 -9.80 21.85
CA GLY A 72 24.82 -10.62 21.08
C GLY A 72 25.68 -9.77 20.13
N ALA A 73 26.65 -10.40 19.47
CA ALA A 73 27.57 -9.70 18.56
C ALA A 73 26.91 -9.25 17.24
N GLY A 74 25.81 -9.89 16.84
CA GLY A 74 25.19 -9.73 15.52
C GLY A 74 26.11 -10.18 14.37
N GLN A 75 25.66 -9.97 13.13
CA GLN A 75 26.46 -10.16 11.93
C GLN A 75 26.88 -8.80 11.36
N ALA A 76 28.11 -8.66 10.87
CA ALA A 76 28.50 -7.47 10.11
C ALA A 76 27.78 -7.44 8.75
N LEU A 77 27.58 -6.25 8.16
CA LEU A 77 27.09 -6.16 6.78
C LEU A 77 28.07 -6.86 5.82
N PRO A 78 27.58 -7.65 4.85
CA PRO A 78 28.43 -8.23 3.80
C PRO A 78 29.22 -7.14 3.06
N ASP A 79 30.52 -7.35 2.83
CA ASP A 79 31.43 -6.27 2.41
C ASP A 79 31.02 -5.54 1.12
N GLY A 80 30.49 -6.25 0.12
CA GLY A 80 30.00 -5.60 -1.12
C GLY A 80 28.78 -4.70 -0.87
N LEU A 81 27.87 -5.12 0.01
CA LEU A 81 26.67 -4.38 0.39
C LEU A 81 27.01 -3.18 1.28
N ARG A 82 27.95 -3.39 2.23
CA ARG A 82 28.55 -2.35 3.06
C ARG A 82 29.20 -1.26 2.20
N GLN A 83 30.09 -1.62 1.27
CA GLN A 83 30.74 -0.64 0.39
C GLN A 83 29.74 0.12 -0.52
N SER A 84 28.68 -0.55 -0.99
CA SER A 84 27.63 0.11 -1.78
C SER A 84 26.85 1.12 -0.93
N ALA A 85 26.46 0.74 0.30
CA ALA A 85 25.81 1.62 1.26
C ALA A 85 26.70 2.81 1.68
N GLU A 86 27.98 2.56 2.01
CA GLU A 86 28.94 3.59 2.43
C GLU A 86 29.12 4.65 1.34
N ARG A 87 29.17 4.24 0.06
CA ARG A 87 29.23 5.17 -1.09
C ARG A 87 27.92 5.94 -1.30
N PHE A 88 26.77 5.29 -1.12
CA PHE A 88 25.46 5.90 -1.32
C PHE A 88 25.11 6.93 -0.23
N PHE A 89 25.30 6.57 1.05
CA PHE A 89 24.99 7.42 2.20
C PHE A 89 26.13 8.34 2.64
N GLN A 90 27.34 8.17 2.10
CA GLN A 90 28.56 8.90 2.52
C GLN A 90 28.84 8.77 4.03
N SER A 91 28.59 7.60 4.60
CA SER A 91 28.73 7.27 6.02
C SER A 91 29.40 5.91 6.22
N ASP A 92 30.14 5.71 7.31
CA ASP A 92 30.86 4.47 7.63
C ASP A 92 29.94 3.45 8.31
N PHE A 93 29.66 2.31 7.69
CA PHE A 93 28.79 1.27 8.27
C PHE A 93 29.56 0.09 8.88
N SER A 94 30.88 0.19 9.06
CA SER A 94 31.72 -0.88 9.64
C SER A 94 31.33 -1.32 11.06
N SER A 95 30.76 -0.41 11.87
CA SER A 95 30.25 -0.73 13.21
C SER A 95 28.84 -1.33 13.22
N VAL A 96 28.09 -1.28 12.12
CA VAL A 96 26.70 -1.75 12.09
C VAL A 96 26.61 -3.28 12.20
N ARG A 97 25.64 -3.76 12.97
CA ARG A 97 25.36 -5.19 13.19
C ARG A 97 23.91 -5.53 12.86
N LEU A 98 23.75 -6.55 12.04
CA LEU A 98 22.48 -7.16 11.67
C LEU A 98 22.12 -8.26 12.68
N HIS A 99 20.88 -8.27 13.12
CA HIS A 99 20.28 -9.29 13.98
C HIS A 99 19.00 -9.80 13.32
N VAL A 100 18.67 -11.08 13.53
CA VAL A 100 17.37 -11.66 13.11
C VAL A 100 16.78 -12.33 14.35
N GLY A 101 15.57 -11.95 14.74
CA GLY A 101 14.98 -12.40 16.00
C GLY A 101 13.56 -11.90 16.22
N PRO A 102 12.87 -12.41 17.26
CA PRO A 102 11.46 -12.10 17.53
C PRO A 102 11.24 -10.63 17.94
N GLU A 103 12.27 -9.88 18.29
CA GLU A 103 12.17 -8.53 18.86
C GLU A 103 11.48 -7.54 17.89
N ALA A 104 11.75 -7.63 16.59
CA ALA A 104 11.09 -6.78 15.59
C ALA A 104 9.61 -7.14 15.45
N ALA A 105 9.29 -8.44 15.35
CA ALA A 105 7.91 -8.92 15.29
C ALA A 105 7.11 -8.58 16.55
N ALA A 106 7.74 -8.61 17.73
CA ALA A 106 7.13 -8.27 19.02
C ALA A 106 6.66 -6.81 19.13
N ILE A 107 7.15 -5.92 18.26
CA ILE A 107 6.67 -4.53 18.14
C ILE A 107 5.83 -4.29 16.87
N GLY A 108 5.57 -5.33 16.05
CA GLY A 108 4.86 -5.22 14.77
C GLY A 108 5.72 -4.72 13.59
N ALA A 109 7.04 -4.78 13.74
CA ALA A 109 8.00 -4.32 12.73
C ALA A 109 8.57 -5.46 11.89
N HIS A 110 8.77 -5.19 10.59
CA HIS A 110 9.58 -6.04 9.71
C HIS A 110 11.06 -5.92 10.05
N ALA A 111 11.52 -4.71 10.35
CA ALA A 111 12.85 -4.42 10.85
C ALA A 111 12.87 -3.14 11.72
N PHE A 112 13.94 -2.93 12.48
CA PHE A 112 14.18 -1.67 13.18
C PHE A 112 15.68 -1.38 13.38
N ALA A 113 16.02 -0.09 13.45
CA ALA A 113 17.36 0.43 13.74
C ALA A 113 17.42 1.06 15.14
N ALA A 114 18.43 0.66 15.91
CA ALA A 114 18.68 1.09 17.28
C ALA A 114 20.19 1.32 17.53
N GLY A 115 20.65 2.54 17.27
CA GLY A 115 22.07 2.89 17.20
C GLY A 115 22.75 2.21 16.02
N ASP A 116 23.82 1.47 16.29
CA ASP A 116 24.53 0.65 15.28
C ASP A 116 23.94 -0.76 15.13
N ARG A 117 22.74 -1.05 15.65
CA ARG A 117 22.06 -2.34 15.47
C ARG A 117 20.89 -2.19 14.51
N ILE A 118 20.75 -3.12 13.57
CA ILE A 118 19.55 -3.31 12.78
C ILE A 118 19.01 -4.72 13.09
N VAL A 119 17.73 -4.82 13.46
CA VAL A 119 17.09 -6.06 13.87
C VAL A 119 15.93 -6.36 12.94
N PHE A 120 15.94 -7.53 12.31
CA PHE A 120 14.88 -7.99 11.40
C PHE A 120 14.01 -9.05 12.06
N ALA A 121 12.72 -9.05 11.72
CA ALA A 121 11.84 -10.17 12.04
C ALA A 121 12.30 -11.45 11.31
N PRO A 122 11.98 -12.66 11.81
CA PRO A 122 12.33 -13.89 11.12
C PRO A 122 11.76 -13.91 9.70
N GLY A 123 12.61 -14.17 8.71
CA GLY A 123 12.24 -14.14 7.29
C GLY A 123 12.20 -12.77 6.61
N ALA A 124 12.40 -11.65 7.34
CA ALA A 124 12.37 -10.30 6.76
C ALA A 124 13.73 -9.84 6.20
N LEU A 125 14.84 -10.46 6.60
CA LEU A 125 16.18 -10.16 6.06
C LEU A 125 16.46 -10.97 4.79
N ASP A 126 16.35 -10.32 3.64
CA ASP A 126 16.79 -10.87 2.35
C ASP A 126 17.58 -9.83 1.54
N THR A 127 18.91 -9.91 1.58
CA THR A 127 19.77 -8.99 0.81
C THR A 127 19.79 -9.27 -0.70
N SER A 128 19.17 -10.38 -1.15
CA SER A 128 19.17 -10.83 -2.54
C SER A 128 17.98 -10.32 -3.36
N SER A 129 16.81 -10.09 -2.75
CA SER A 129 15.68 -9.43 -3.42
C SER A 129 15.79 -7.90 -3.45
N ALA A 130 15.04 -7.28 -4.38
CA ALA A 130 14.91 -5.83 -4.43
C ALA A 130 14.20 -5.27 -3.19
N ARG A 131 13.17 -5.97 -2.69
CA ARG A 131 12.41 -5.55 -1.51
C ARG A 131 13.24 -5.64 -0.22
N GLY A 132 13.98 -6.72 0.02
CA GLY A 132 14.81 -6.81 1.21
C GLY A 132 16.03 -5.86 1.18
N ARG A 133 16.52 -5.48 -0.02
CA ARG A 133 17.45 -4.34 -0.18
C ARG A 133 16.80 -2.98 0.13
N GLU A 134 15.55 -2.77 -0.27
CA GLU A 134 14.80 -1.56 0.08
C GLU A 134 14.64 -1.44 1.60
N VAL A 135 14.22 -2.51 2.27
CA VAL A 135 14.10 -2.58 3.74
C VAL A 135 15.45 -2.33 4.41
N LEU A 136 16.53 -3.00 3.99
CA LEU A 136 17.85 -2.74 4.58
C LEU A 136 18.32 -1.30 4.36
N GLY A 137 18.06 -0.72 3.19
CA GLY A 137 18.39 0.68 2.91
C GLY A 137 17.57 1.67 3.75
N HIS A 138 16.30 1.35 4.05
CA HIS A 138 15.45 2.10 4.99
C HIS A 138 16.07 2.12 6.39
N GLU A 139 16.43 0.95 6.91
CA GLU A 139 17.05 0.84 8.24
C GLU A 139 18.45 1.49 8.32
N LEU A 140 19.25 1.42 7.25
CA LEU A 140 20.54 2.12 7.17
C LEU A 140 20.37 3.64 7.14
N ALA A 141 19.28 4.16 6.55
CA ALA A 141 18.96 5.58 6.61
C ALA A 141 18.64 6.02 8.04
N HIS A 142 17.94 5.20 8.84
CA HIS A 142 17.75 5.46 10.27
C HIS A 142 19.06 5.52 11.05
N VAL A 143 20.01 4.61 10.79
CA VAL A 143 21.36 4.67 11.40
C VAL A 143 22.03 6.02 11.11
N VAL A 144 21.93 6.53 9.88
CA VAL A 144 22.47 7.85 9.49
C VAL A 144 21.71 9.01 10.18
N GLN A 145 20.37 8.93 10.30
CA GLN A 145 19.55 9.92 11.00
C GLN A 145 19.91 10.02 12.49
N GLN A 146 20.09 8.88 13.16
CA GLN A 146 20.46 8.80 14.58
C GLN A 146 21.87 9.36 14.83
N ARG A 147 22.85 8.97 14.01
CA ARG A 147 24.23 9.49 14.12
C ARG A 147 24.36 10.98 13.82
N ALA A 148 23.51 11.51 12.93
CA ALA A 148 23.41 12.94 12.67
C ALA A 148 22.74 13.74 13.81
N GLY A 149 22.30 13.08 14.89
CA GLY A 149 21.61 13.72 16.02
C GLY A 149 20.24 14.29 15.66
N ARG A 150 19.65 13.84 14.54
CA ARG A 150 18.34 14.31 14.04
C ARG A 150 17.18 13.69 14.80
N VAL A 151 17.41 12.55 15.44
CA VAL A 151 16.43 11.76 16.19
C VAL A 151 16.56 12.09 17.67
N ARG A 152 15.48 12.55 18.31
CA ARG A 152 15.46 12.86 19.74
C ARG A 152 14.59 11.83 20.48
N SER A 153 15.17 11.07 21.41
CA SER A 153 14.36 10.25 22.31
C SER A 153 13.59 11.15 23.30
N PRO A 154 12.27 10.98 23.48
CA PRO A 154 11.47 11.84 24.37
C PRO A 154 11.70 11.59 25.88
N ALA A 155 12.44 10.56 26.29
CA ALA A 155 12.59 10.18 27.69
C ALA A 155 13.92 9.44 27.97
N ALA A 156 14.24 9.24 29.25
CA ALA A 156 15.33 8.38 29.67
C ALA A 156 14.93 6.89 29.52
N GLY A 157 15.15 6.30 28.34
CA GLY A 157 14.84 4.90 28.06
C GLY A 157 14.98 4.54 26.58
N LEU A 158 14.49 3.35 26.22
CA LEU A 158 14.21 2.97 24.84
C LEU A 158 12.85 3.57 24.43
N SER A 159 12.78 4.17 23.25
CA SER A 159 11.54 4.74 22.71
C SER A 159 11.46 4.50 21.21
N VAL A 160 10.30 4.07 20.69
CA VAL A 160 10.09 4.16 19.24
C VAL A 160 9.87 5.61 18.84
N VAL A 161 10.57 6.03 17.79
CA VAL A 161 10.39 7.33 17.13
C VAL A 161 9.83 7.07 15.74
N ASP A 162 8.58 7.48 15.50
CA ASP A 162 7.90 7.49 14.19
C ASP A 162 7.70 8.96 13.81
N GLU A 163 8.77 9.60 13.33
CA GLU A 163 8.74 10.97 12.81
C GLU A 163 8.54 10.92 11.28
N PRO A 164 7.37 11.28 10.72
CA PRO A 164 7.05 10.95 9.34
C PRO A 164 7.95 11.61 8.27
N ALA A 165 8.65 12.69 8.61
CA ALA A 165 9.66 13.27 7.74
C ALA A 165 10.94 12.42 7.65
N LEU A 166 11.33 11.77 8.75
CA LEU A 166 12.46 10.83 8.82
C LEU A 166 12.07 9.48 8.19
N GLU A 167 10.85 9.00 8.42
CA GLU A 167 10.34 7.79 7.75
C GLU A 167 10.26 7.97 6.24
N ALA A 168 9.68 9.07 5.72
CA ALA A 168 9.59 9.34 4.28
C ALA A 168 10.95 9.64 3.61
N GLU A 169 11.96 10.04 4.39
CA GLU A 169 13.35 10.13 3.94
C GLU A 169 13.98 8.73 3.85
N ALA A 170 13.81 7.90 4.89
CA ALA A 170 14.31 6.53 4.93
C ALA A 170 13.72 5.66 3.81
N ASP A 171 12.41 5.78 3.58
CA ASP A 171 11.66 5.18 2.47
C ASP A 171 12.29 5.48 1.09
N ARG A 172 12.63 6.76 0.88
CA ARG A 172 13.19 7.24 -0.39
C ARG A 172 14.63 6.76 -0.57
N LEU A 173 15.42 6.80 0.50
CA LEU A 173 16.81 6.36 0.50
C LEU A 173 16.92 4.83 0.37
N GLY A 174 15.99 4.08 0.97
CA GLY A 174 15.86 2.62 0.80
C GLY A 174 15.60 2.24 -0.66
N ARG A 175 14.60 2.84 -1.30
CA ARG A 175 14.30 2.62 -2.73
C ARG A 175 15.47 3.01 -3.64
N ALA A 176 16.08 4.17 -3.37
CA ALA A 176 17.21 4.65 -4.15
C ALA A 176 18.47 3.78 -3.99
N MET A 177 18.77 3.27 -2.78
CA MET A 177 19.85 2.32 -2.55
C MET A 177 19.58 0.99 -3.27
N ALA A 178 18.36 0.44 -3.17
CA ALA A 178 17.98 -0.80 -3.84
C ALA A 178 18.14 -0.72 -5.37
N GLY A 179 17.76 0.41 -5.96
CA GLY A 179 17.98 0.72 -7.39
C GLY A 179 19.47 0.91 -7.74
N ALA A 180 20.21 1.68 -6.93
CA ALA A 180 21.64 1.92 -7.15
C ALA A 180 22.48 0.63 -7.07
N SER A 181 22.14 -0.30 -6.18
CA SER A 181 22.78 -1.62 -6.10
C SER A 181 22.48 -2.49 -7.33
N ALA A 182 21.26 -2.46 -7.86
CA ALA A 182 20.90 -3.18 -9.09
C ALA A 182 21.69 -2.68 -10.31
N SER A 183 21.90 -1.35 -10.40
CA SER A 183 22.77 -0.74 -11.41
C SER A 183 24.26 -1.10 -11.25
N GLN A 184 24.73 -1.44 -10.05
CA GLN A 184 26.13 -1.86 -9.85
C GLN A 184 26.37 -3.31 -10.25
N THR A 185 25.37 -4.20 -10.11
CA THR A 185 25.45 -5.56 -10.64
C THR A 185 25.41 -5.63 -12.17
N SER A 186 24.82 -4.64 -12.85
CA SER A 186 24.86 -4.54 -14.32
C SER A 186 26.03 -3.69 -14.86
N ALA A 187 26.49 -2.67 -14.12
CA ALA A 187 27.63 -1.85 -14.52
C ALA A 187 28.99 -2.59 -14.50
N ALA A 188 29.10 -3.72 -13.79
CA ALA A 188 30.26 -4.60 -13.90
C ALA A 188 30.35 -5.34 -15.26
N ALA A 189 29.26 -5.37 -16.03
CA ALA A 189 29.19 -5.97 -17.36
C ALA A 189 29.17 -4.95 -18.52
N TYR A 190 29.00 -3.65 -18.23
CA TYR A 190 28.92 -2.58 -19.23
C TYR A 190 29.80 -1.38 -18.85
N ALA A 191 31.10 -1.53 -19.12
CA ALA A 191 32.11 -0.49 -18.94
C ALA A 191 32.82 -0.10 -20.26
N GLU A 192 32.05 0.07 -21.34
CA GLU A 192 32.46 0.86 -22.52
C GLU A 192 31.31 1.77 -22.98
N GLY A 193 31.63 3.02 -23.34
CA GLY A 193 30.70 3.94 -24.00
C GLY A 193 29.77 4.75 -23.08
N GLY A 194 30.29 5.81 -22.45
CA GLY A 194 29.46 6.73 -21.65
C GLY A 194 28.79 7.86 -22.45
N ARG A 195 27.67 8.37 -21.92
CA ARG A 195 27.30 9.80 -21.92
C ARG A 195 26.20 10.09 -20.90
N ASP A 196 26.21 11.31 -20.39
CA ASP A 196 25.48 11.81 -19.22
C ASP A 196 24.17 12.52 -19.62
N PRO A 197 23.02 12.23 -18.97
CA PRO A 197 21.82 13.06 -19.03
C PRO A 197 21.58 13.80 -17.69
N GLY A 198 21.51 15.13 -17.77
CA GLY A 198 21.39 15.99 -16.59
C GLY A 198 20.04 15.96 -15.87
N SER A 199 20.12 15.81 -14.54
CA SER A 199 19.64 16.77 -13.55
C SER A 199 18.15 17.19 -13.48
N VAL A 200 17.56 16.90 -12.30
CA VAL A 200 16.44 17.58 -11.58
C VAL A 200 15.05 17.67 -12.26
N GLY A 201 13.93 17.56 -11.53
CA GLY A 201 13.80 17.54 -10.07
C GLY A 201 12.46 17.06 -9.52
N GLU A 202 12.44 16.84 -8.20
CA GLU A 202 11.35 16.24 -7.43
C GLU A 202 10.14 17.20 -7.23
N SER A 203 8.99 16.67 -6.77
CA SER A 203 8.66 16.81 -5.33
C SER A 203 7.31 16.15 -4.93
N SER A 204 7.41 15.09 -4.11
CA SER A 204 6.39 14.51 -3.21
C SER A 204 6.22 15.26 -1.87
N THR A 205 5.00 15.42 -1.32
CA THR A 205 4.74 15.92 0.05
C THR A 205 3.30 15.62 0.49
N ALA A 206 3.05 14.46 1.12
CA ALA A 206 1.84 14.25 1.95
C ALA A 206 2.07 13.17 3.01
N GLN A 207 1.64 13.48 4.22
CA GLN A 207 1.69 12.66 5.42
C GLN A 207 0.27 12.12 5.66
N ARG A 208 0.09 10.82 5.87
CA ARG A 208 -1.22 10.17 6.03
C ARG A 208 -1.39 9.61 7.44
N CYS A 209 -2.58 9.74 8.01
CA CYS A 209 -2.96 9.03 9.23
C CYS A 209 -3.00 7.51 8.96
N LYS A 210 -2.38 6.70 9.83
CA LYS A 210 -2.47 5.24 9.75
C LYS A 210 -3.84 4.77 10.31
N VAL A 211 -4.64 4.13 9.46
CA VAL A 211 -5.89 3.44 9.84
C VAL A 211 -5.54 1.99 10.15
N VAL A 212 -6.02 1.46 11.28
CA VAL A 212 -6.02 0.02 11.52
C VAL A 212 -7.21 -0.57 10.78
N GLN A 213 -7.02 -0.95 9.52
CA GLN A 213 -8.01 -1.74 8.79
C GLN A 213 -8.03 -3.17 9.35
N ARG A 214 -9.20 -3.83 9.30
CA ARG A 214 -9.36 -5.23 9.69
C ARG A 214 -8.69 -6.13 8.64
N MET A 215 -7.80 -7.02 9.07
CA MET A 215 -6.98 -7.87 8.19
C MET A 215 -7.31 -9.38 8.29
N ASP A 216 -8.18 -9.78 9.22
CA ASP A 216 -8.77 -11.13 9.28
C ASP A 216 -10.29 -11.05 9.40
N PHE A 217 -10.99 -11.93 8.69
CA PHE A 217 -12.44 -11.97 8.57
C PHE A 217 -12.96 -13.40 8.78
N ASN A 218 -14.09 -13.55 9.45
CA ASN A 218 -14.68 -14.85 9.75
C ASN A 218 -15.60 -15.39 8.64
N GLY A 219 -15.36 -15.00 7.38
CA GLY A 219 -16.14 -15.39 6.20
C GLY A 219 -15.84 -14.52 4.98
N PRO A 220 -16.46 -14.81 3.82
CA PRO A 220 -16.30 -14.02 2.59
C PRO A 220 -16.55 -12.53 2.81
N THR A 221 -15.75 -11.69 2.14
CA THR A 221 -15.76 -10.24 2.31
C THR A 221 -16.28 -9.51 1.08
N VAL A 222 -16.77 -8.29 1.29
CA VAL A 222 -17.17 -7.37 0.24
C VAL A 222 -16.63 -5.96 0.52
N GLY A 223 -16.19 -5.29 -0.54
CA GLY A 223 -15.84 -3.87 -0.55
C GLY A 223 -16.28 -3.23 -1.87
N VAL A 224 -16.72 -1.98 -1.84
CA VAL A 224 -17.27 -1.24 -2.98
C VAL A 224 -16.38 -0.04 -3.29
N GLU A 225 -16.15 0.19 -4.58
CA GLU A 225 -15.50 1.39 -5.10
C GLU A 225 -16.51 2.15 -5.96
N GLN A 226 -16.63 3.47 -5.79
CA GLN A 226 -17.56 4.32 -6.53
C GLN A 226 -16.83 5.54 -7.08
N GLU A 227 -16.62 5.63 -8.40
CA GLU A 227 -15.98 6.78 -9.04
C GLU A 227 -17.04 7.80 -9.47
N LEU A 228 -16.89 9.04 -9.02
CA LEU A 228 -17.84 10.12 -9.24
C LEU A 228 -17.53 10.91 -10.53
N SER A 229 -18.58 11.21 -11.28
CA SER A 229 -18.55 11.93 -12.56
C SER A 229 -19.45 13.17 -12.50
N GLY A 230 -18.97 14.33 -12.99
CA GLY A 230 -19.65 15.62 -12.81
C GLY A 230 -19.18 16.40 -11.56
N VAL A 231 -18.20 15.87 -10.84
CA VAL A 231 -17.49 16.56 -9.75
C VAL A 231 -16.00 16.26 -9.84
N LYS A 232 -15.18 17.24 -9.50
CA LYS A 232 -13.72 17.13 -9.39
C LYS A 232 -13.25 17.60 -8.02
N LEU A 233 -12.16 17.00 -7.56
CA LEU A 233 -11.34 17.57 -6.50
C LEU A 233 -10.24 18.42 -7.13
N ALA A 234 -10.07 19.66 -6.66
CA ALA A 234 -8.85 20.41 -6.91
C ALA A 234 -7.88 20.22 -5.74
N CYS A 235 -6.67 19.73 -5.99
CA CYS A 235 -5.60 19.62 -5.00
C CYS A 235 -4.23 19.65 -5.69
N SER A 236 -3.13 19.83 -4.95
CA SER A 236 -1.81 19.66 -5.58
C SER A 236 -1.54 18.18 -5.85
N ASN A 237 -0.69 17.85 -6.83
CA ASN A 237 -0.26 16.46 -7.09
C ASN A 237 0.45 15.81 -5.88
N ARG A 238 0.88 16.62 -4.89
CA ARG A 238 1.47 16.14 -3.64
C ARG A 238 0.42 15.72 -2.62
N ASP A 239 -0.72 16.43 -2.57
CA ASP A 239 -1.83 16.23 -1.64
C ASP A 239 -2.82 15.14 -2.12
N ARG A 240 -2.48 14.38 -3.17
CA ARG A 240 -3.28 13.26 -3.69
C ARG A 240 -3.30 12.06 -2.73
N GLY A 241 -4.25 11.16 -2.96
CA GLY A 241 -4.41 9.90 -2.22
C GLY A 241 -5.74 9.89 -1.48
N VAL A 242 -5.71 9.60 -0.18
CA VAL A 242 -6.89 9.64 0.71
C VAL A 242 -6.94 11.05 1.28
N ILE A 243 -7.97 11.77 0.89
CA ILE A 243 -8.22 13.17 1.23
C ILE A 243 -8.99 13.25 2.54
N GLY A 244 -9.89 12.29 2.77
CA GLY A 244 -10.67 12.16 3.99
C GLY A 244 -11.22 10.75 4.20
N GLU A 245 -11.86 10.56 5.33
CA GLU A 245 -12.42 9.29 5.80
C GLU A 245 -13.81 9.57 6.40
N VAL A 246 -14.79 8.71 6.11
CA VAL A 246 -16.01 8.62 6.92
C VAL A 246 -15.84 7.50 7.93
N ARG A 247 -16.03 7.84 9.19
CA ARG A 247 -15.87 6.97 10.35
C ARG A 247 -17.20 6.73 11.05
N ASN A 248 -17.28 5.63 11.80
CA ASN A 248 -18.29 5.47 12.85
C ASN A 248 -17.55 5.05 14.13
N GLY A 249 -17.56 5.92 15.14
CA GLY A 249 -16.65 5.81 16.27
C GLY A 249 -15.18 5.75 15.83
N GLY A 250 -14.50 4.65 16.15
CA GLY A 250 -13.09 4.43 15.78
C GLY A 250 -12.84 3.84 14.40
N GLU A 251 -13.84 3.17 13.81
CA GLU A 251 -13.71 2.44 12.54
C GLU A 251 -13.78 3.39 11.34
N VAL A 252 -12.93 3.20 10.33
CA VAL A 252 -13.09 3.83 9.00
C VAL A 252 -13.96 2.92 8.14
N LEU A 253 -15.05 3.48 7.62
CA LEU A 253 -16.02 2.77 6.79
C LEU A 253 -15.85 3.11 5.31
N VAL A 254 -15.54 4.37 4.99
CA VAL A 254 -15.30 4.85 3.63
C VAL A 254 -14.07 5.74 3.62
N GLU A 255 -13.17 5.49 2.68
CA GLU A 255 -12.08 6.37 2.28
C GLU A 255 -12.52 7.22 1.08
N PHE A 256 -12.24 8.51 1.13
CA PHE A 256 -12.48 9.48 0.06
C PHE A 256 -11.16 9.79 -0.63
N THR A 257 -11.03 9.36 -1.89
CA THR A 257 -9.77 9.31 -2.64
C THR A 257 -9.79 10.17 -3.91
N THR A 258 -8.60 10.60 -4.33
CA THR A 258 -8.35 11.03 -5.71
C THR A 258 -7.94 9.82 -6.56
N ASP A 259 -8.53 9.66 -7.74
CA ASP A 259 -8.05 8.68 -8.72
C ASP A 259 -7.44 9.37 -9.96
N MET A 260 -8.12 9.33 -11.10
CA MET A 260 -7.62 9.85 -12.39
C MET A 260 -7.59 11.39 -12.43
N GLY A 261 -6.54 11.96 -13.04
CA GLY A 261 -6.50 13.41 -13.28
C GLY A 261 -5.11 13.97 -13.52
N GLY A 262 -5.06 15.30 -13.68
CA GLY A 262 -3.89 16.07 -14.07
C GLY A 262 -4.11 17.57 -13.81
N ASP A 263 -3.04 18.37 -13.90
CA ASP A 263 -3.08 19.83 -13.76
C ASP A 263 -3.79 20.36 -12.50
N GLY A 264 -3.77 19.56 -11.43
CA GLY A 264 -4.37 19.89 -10.14
C GLY A 264 -5.88 19.59 -10.02
N LEU A 265 -6.48 18.90 -11.00
CA LEU A 265 -7.88 18.44 -10.96
C LEU A 265 -7.95 16.91 -11.11
N TYR A 266 -8.71 16.26 -10.23
CA TYR A 266 -8.81 14.80 -10.13
C TYR A 266 -10.27 14.34 -10.01
N THR A 267 -10.58 13.14 -10.51
CA THR A 267 -11.82 12.44 -10.17
C THR A 267 -11.82 12.06 -8.70
N ILE A 268 -13.02 12.01 -8.14
CA ILE A 268 -13.28 11.58 -6.78
C ILE A 268 -13.70 10.12 -6.83
N GLU A 269 -13.17 9.34 -5.91
CA GLU A 269 -13.52 7.95 -5.71
C GLU A 269 -13.84 7.74 -4.23
N LEU A 270 -14.87 6.92 -3.96
CA LEU A 270 -15.24 6.49 -2.61
C LEU A 270 -14.99 4.99 -2.51
N ARG A 271 -14.10 4.58 -1.59
CA ARG A 271 -13.77 3.17 -1.33
C ARG A 271 -14.25 2.76 0.04
N THR A 272 -15.11 1.76 0.16
CA THR A 272 -15.42 1.19 1.47
C THR A 272 -14.25 0.36 1.98
N THR A 273 -13.95 0.40 3.29
CA THR A 273 -13.13 -0.67 3.88
C THR A 273 -13.87 -2.01 3.75
N PRO A 274 -13.17 -3.16 3.58
CA PRO A 274 -13.86 -4.45 3.44
C PRO A 274 -14.62 -4.85 4.71
N CYS A 275 -15.74 -5.54 4.54
CA CYS A 275 -16.58 -6.11 5.60
C CYS A 275 -16.99 -7.55 5.29
N VAL A 276 -17.52 -8.27 6.28
CA VAL A 276 -18.06 -9.62 6.06
C VAL A 276 -19.36 -9.52 5.26
N LYS A 277 -19.43 -10.16 4.08
CA LYS A 277 -20.57 -10.08 3.14
C LYS A 277 -21.90 -10.49 3.78
N ALA A 278 -21.89 -11.46 4.69
CA ALA A 278 -23.07 -11.89 5.43
C ALA A 278 -23.51 -10.93 6.56
N ASN A 279 -22.68 -9.96 6.96
CA ASN A 279 -23.01 -9.01 8.02
C ASN A 279 -23.74 -7.78 7.46
N ALA A 280 -25.06 -7.90 7.35
CA ALA A 280 -25.93 -6.83 6.86
C ALA A 280 -25.75 -5.49 7.61
N LEU A 281 -25.36 -5.50 8.89
CA LEU A 281 -25.14 -4.27 9.67
C LEU A 281 -23.85 -3.56 9.26
N GLU A 282 -22.76 -4.30 9.02
CA GLU A 282 -21.49 -3.74 8.50
C GLU A 282 -21.65 -3.19 7.08
N VAL A 283 -22.46 -3.86 6.24
CA VAL A 283 -22.80 -3.44 4.87
C VAL A 283 -23.63 -2.15 4.88
N GLU A 284 -24.72 -2.08 5.64
CA GLU A 284 -25.56 -0.87 5.72
C GLU A 284 -24.85 0.30 6.40
N ALA A 285 -23.92 0.03 7.33
CA ALA A 285 -23.06 1.07 7.90
C ALA A 285 -22.17 1.72 6.82
N ARG A 286 -21.61 0.92 5.90
CA ARG A 286 -20.79 1.40 4.77
C ARG A 286 -21.62 2.18 3.75
N LYS A 287 -22.80 1.65 3.36
CA LYS A 287 -23.75 2.37 2.48
C LYS A 287 -24.20 3.71 3.09
N THR A 288 -24.42 3.74 4.41
CA THR A 288 -24.75 4.98 5.13
C THR A 288 -23.57 5.96 5.17
N ALA A 289 -22.35 5.46 5.40
CA ALA A 289 -21.14 6.27 5.37
C ALA A 289 -20.86 6.86 3.98
N THR A 290 -21.10 6.11 2.89
CA THR A 290 -21.07 6.63 1.53
C THR A 290 -22.04 7.80 1.39
N ARG A 291 -23.32 7.63 1.76
CA ARG A 291 -24.30 8.73 1.70
C ARG A 291 -23.85 9.96 2.45
N VAL A 292 -23.33 9.80 3.68
CA VAL A 292 -22.78 10.92 4.48
C VAL A 292 -21.70 11.69 3.70
N MET A 293 -20.81 10.99 3.00
CA MET A 293 -19.80 11.64 2.16
C MET A 293 -20.41 12.36 0.94
N LEU A 294 -21.38 11.72 0.27
CA LEU A 294 -22.04 12.27 -0.92
C LEU A 294 -22.86 13.52 -0.59
N ASP A 295 -23.56 13.53 0.55
CA ASP A 295 -24.30 14.69 1.07
C ASP A 295 -23.34 15.86 1.37
N ALA A 296 -22.16 15.58 1.95
CA ALA A 296 -21.13 16.58 2.22
C ALA A 296 -20.49 17.16 0.94
N ILE A 297 -20.18 16.30 -0.05
CA ILE A 297 -19.70 16.72 -1.38
C ILE A 297 -20.75 17.62 -2.07
N THR A 298 -22.02 17.22 -2.03
CA THR A 298 -23.14 17.99 -2.60
C THR A 298 -23.26 19.36 -1.93
N SER A 299 -23.22 19.41 -0.60
CA SER A 299 -23.34 20.66 0.18
C SER A 299 -22.18 21.62 -0.10
N ALA A 300 -20.94 21.15 -0.06
CA ALA A 300 -19.75 21.97 -0.38
C ALA A 300 -19.79 22.50 -1.83
N GLY A 301 -20.25 21.68 -2.77
CA GLY A 301 -20.45 22.07 -4.17
C GLY A 301 -21.56 23.12 -4.37
N GLN A 302 -22.60 23.11 -3.55
CA GLN A 302 -23.66 24.12 -3.54
C GLN A 302 -23.19 25.44 -2.91
N GLU A 303 -22.49 25.40 -1.75
CA GLU A 303 -21.90 26.59 -1.11
C GLU A 303 -21.01 27.36 -2.09
N ARG A 304 -20.18 26.64 -2.87
CA ARG A 304 -19.33 27.19 -3.93
C ARG A 304 -20.09 28.08 -4.92
N ARG A 305 -21.28 27.67 -5.37
CA ARG A 305 -22.08 28.43 -6.34
C ARG A 305 -22.60 29.75 -5.81
N ALA A 306 -22.74 29.87 -4.49
CA ALA A 306 -23.20 31.08 -3.83
C ALA A 306 -22.07 32.10 -3.57
N VAL A 307 -20.80 31.68 -3.60
CA VAL A 307 -19.64 32.49 -3.14
C VAL A 307 -18.58 32.72 -4.23
N ASP A 308 -18.73 32.10 -5.40
CA ASP A 308 -17.85 32.28 -6.59
C ASP A 308 -16.37 31.95 -6.30
N GLY A 309 -16.11 30.71 -5.86
CA GLY A 309 -14.78 30.27 -5.45
C GLY A 309 -14.67 28.75 -5.26
N ASP A 310 -13.49 28.31 -4.82
CA ASP A 310 -13.23 26.93 -4.38
C ASP A 310 -13.69 26.76 -2.92
N VAL A 311 -14.31 25.62 -2.56
CA VAL A 311 -14.77 25.34 -1.18
C VAL A 311 -14.21 23.99 -0.70
N ASP A 312 -13.55 24.02 0.44
CA ASP A 312 -12.94 22.85 1.10
C ASP A 312 -14.03 22.03 1.83
N LEU A 313 -13.93 20.69 1.80
CA LEU A 313 -14.74 19.87 2.72
C LEU A 313 -14.25 20.07 4.14
N ARG A 314 -15.20 20.20 5.06
CA ARG A 314 -14.94 20.42 6.48
C ARG A 314 -15.12 19.11 7.27
N PRO A 315 -14.35 18.88 8.34
CA PRO A 315 -14.69 17.88 9.32
C PRO A 315 -16.09 18.15 9.90
N ALA A 316 -16.88 17.10 10.05
CA ALA A 316 -18.28 17.21 10.51
C ALA A 316 -18.69 15.95 11.25
N ASP A 317 -19.43 16.11 12.36
CA ASP A 317 -20.15 15.03 13.01
C ASP A 317 -21.58 14.96 12.46
N HIS A 318 -22.02 13.76 12.11
CA HIS A 318 -23.33 13.47 11.52
C HIS A 318 -24.19 12.64 12.48
N ALA A 319 -25.50 12.62 12.23
CA ALA A 319 -26.44 11.85 13.02
C ALA A 319 -26.07 10.35 13.06
N ALA A 320 -26.42 9.69 14.16
CA ALA A 320 -26.16 8.27 14.42
C ALA A 320 -24.67 7.84 14.55
N GLY A 321 -23.75 8.78 14.80
CA GLY A 321 -22.37 8.47 15.23
C GLY A 321 -21.32 8.44 14.11
N PHE A 322 -21.72 8.84 12.90
CA PHE A 322 -20.81 8.99 11.77
C PHE A 322 -20.06 10.33 11.84
N SER A 323 -18.80 10.36 11.41
CA SER A 323 -18.03 11.61 11.29
C SER A 323 -17.13 11.61 10.06
N ILE A 324 -16.96 12.80 9.45
CA ILE A 324 -16.03 13.03 8.36
C ILE A 324 -14.73 13.58 8.94
N LYS A 325 -13.63 12.88 8.69
CA LYS A 325 -12.27 13.32 9.04
C LYS A 325 -11.52 13.69 7.77
N ILE A 326 -11.05 14.92 7.66
CA ILE A 326 -10.18 15.37 6.57
C ILE A 326 -8.72 15.06 6.93
N LEU A 327 -8.02 14.37 6.04
CA LEU A 327 -6.59 14.04 6.17
C LEU A 327 -5.70 15.03 5.40
N GLN A 328 -6.14 15.46 4.20
CA GLN A 328 -5.44 16.42 3.37
C GLN A 328 -6.22 17.75 3.37
N PRO A 329 -5.87 18.73 4.21
CA PRO A 329 -6.66 19.96 4.36
C PRO A 329 -6.53 20.92 3.16
N ARG A 330 -5.67 20.62 2.17
CA ARG A 330 -5.44 21.45 0.98
C ARG A 330 -6.13 20.85 -0.24
N HIS A 331 -7.46 20.91 -0.25
CA HIS A 331 -8.28 20.43 -1.35
C HIS A 331 -9.54 21.30 -1.46
N SER A 332 -10.16 21.33 -2.64
CA SER A 332 -11.47 21.95 -2.83
C SER A 332 -12.37 21.13 -3.76
N ILE A 333 -13.69 21.33 -3.64
CA ILE A 333 -14.69 20.67 -4.48
C ILE A 333 -15.10 21.58 -5.64
N ARG A 334 -15.22 20.99 -6.83
CA ARG A 334 -15.74 21.64 -8.04
C ARG A 334 -16.80 20.77 -8.69
N LEU A 335 -18.06 21.18 -8.57
CA LEU A 335 -19.14 20.61 -9.38
C LEU A 335 -19.02 21.12 -10.83
N GLU A 336 -19.26 20.23 -11.78
CA GLU A 336 -19.32 20.50 -13.21
C GLU A 336 -20.79 20.58 -13.67
N GLY A 337 -21.02 20.96 -14.94
CA GLY A 337 -22.20 20.53 -15.71
C GLY A 337 -23.62 20.71 -15.15
N GLY A 338 -23.91 21.69 -14.30
CA GLY A 338 -25.28 21.91 -13.78
C GLY A 338 -25.50 21.52 -12.32
N GLY A 339 -24.57 20.78 -11.71
CA GLY A 339 -24.48 20.60 -10.25
C GLY A 339 -24.92 19.22 -9.76
N ASP A 340 -25.51 18.44 -10.64
CA ASP A 340 -25.73 17.00 -10.45
C ASP A 340 -24.43 16.26 -10.80
N PHE A 341 -24.16 15.17 -10.08
CA PHE A 341 -23.07 14.24 -10.39
C PHE A 341 -23.60 12.81 -10.33
N SER A 342 -23.01 11.91 -11.11
CA SER A 342 -23.30 10.48 -11.13
C SER A 342 -22.11 9.69 -10.60
N PHE A 343 -22.26 8.37 -10.47
CA PHE A 343 -21.17 7.48 -10.11
C PHE A 343 -21.22 6.16 -10.88
N SER A 344 -20.05 5.67 -11.28
CA SER A 344 -19.85 4.27 -11.66
C SER A 344 -19.55 3.45 -10.41
N ASN A 345 -19.76 2.14 -10.46
CA ASN A 345 -19.55 1.24 -9.32
C ASN A 345 -18.68 0.06 -9.74
N GLN A 346 -17.71 -0.30 -8.91
CA GLN A 346 -17.07 -1.61 -8.89
C GLN A 346 -17.30 -2.26 -7.53
N ILE A 347 -17.21 -3.58 -7.48
CA ILE A 347 -17.30 -4.33 -6.22
C ILE A 347 -16.20 -5.39 -6.18
N SER A 348 -15.49 -5.45 -5.06
CA SER A 348 -14.50 -6.48 -4.76
C SER A 348 -15.07 -7.49 -3.79
N MET A 349 -14.90 -8.78 -4.08
CA MET A 349 -15.19 -9.88 -3.17
C MET A 349 -13.89 -10.58 -2.75
N GLY A 350 -13.76 -10.88 -1.45
CA GLY A 350 -12.71 -11.74 -0.91
C GLY A 350 -13.27 -13.10 -0.49
N VAL A 351 -12.62 -14.19 -0.89
CA VAL A 351 -12.97 -15.57 -0.51
C VAL A 351 -11.73 -16.32 -0.02
N GLY A 352 -11.91 -17.39 0.76
CA GLY A 352 -10.80 -18.24 1.19
C GLY A 352 -10.12 -18.89 -0.03
N THR A 353 -8.80 -18.84 -0.13
CA THR A 353 -8.06 -19.37 -1.29
C THR A 353 -8.15 -20.90 -1.39
N ASP A 354 -8.25 -21.61 -0.24
CA ASP A 354 -8.57 -23.04 -0.20
C ASP A 354 -9.91 -23.32 -0.93
N ALA A 355 -10.96 -22.60 -0.54
CA ALA A 355 -12.30 -22.78 -1.06
C ALA A 355 -12.44 -22.35 -2.54
N LEU A 356 -11.67 -21.34 -2.96
CA LEU A 356 -11.50 -20.99 -4.37
C LEU A 356 -10.87 -22.12 -5.19
N ALA A 357 -9.85 -22.79 -4.66
CA ALA A 357 -9.23 -23.92 -5.34
C ALA A 357 -10.19 -25.10 -5.45
N VAL A 358 -10.89 -25.47 -4.37
CA VAL A 358 -11.79 -26.63 -4.36
C VAL A 358 -13.10 -26.35 -5.12
N GLY A 359 -13.77 -25.23 -4.82
CA GLY A 359 -15.17 -24.99 -5.23
C GLY A 359 -16.16 -25.69 -4.31
N ASP A 360 -15.97 -25.51 -3.00
CA ASP A 360 -16.85 -26.04 -1.93
C ASP A 360 -17.56 -24.92 -1.12
N ASP A 361 -17.33 -23.66 -1.48
CA ASP A 361 -17.99 -22.48 -0.91
C ASP A 361 -18.84 -21.74 -1.97
N PRO A 362 -20.10 -21.35 -1.66
CA PRO A 362 -20.98 -20.70 -2.63
C PRO A 362 -20.49 -19.35 -3.17
N ASP A 363 -19.73 -18.58 -2.40
CA ASP A 363 -19.17 -17.30 -2.85
C ASP A 363 -17.89 -17.50 -3.69
N ALA A 364 -17.10 -18.54 -3.39
CA ALA A 364 -15.99 -18.97 -4.23
C ALA A 364 -16.47 -19.51 -5.60
N ASP A 365 -17.52 -20.34 -5.60
CA ASP A 365 -18.15 -20.83 -6.83
C ASP A 365 -18.81 -19.71 -7.62
N PHE A 366 -19.44 -18.73 -6.96
CA PHE A 366 -19.98 -17.54 -7.62
C PHE A 366 -18.88 -16.80 -8.42
N ILE A 367 -17.71 -16.59 -7.81
CA ILE A 367 -16.55 -15.97 -8.49
C ILE A 367 -16.07 -16.82 -9.66
N ARG A 368 -15.91 -18.14 -9.49
CA ARG A 368 -15.51 -19.08 -10.57
C ARG A 368 -16.48 -19.05 -11.73
N ASN A 369 -17.78 -19.07 -11.47
CA ASN A 369 -18.84 -19.03 -12.49
C ASN A 369 -18.88 -17.71 -13.27
N TYR A 370 -18.53 -16.58 -12.66
CA TYR A 370 -18.39 -15.31 -13.36
C TYR A 370 -17.07 -15.21 -14.14
N ALA A 371 -15.96 -15.67 -13.57
CA ALA A 371 -14.66 -15.76 -14.24
C ALA A 371 -14.69 -16.70 -15.48
N ALA A 372 -15.51 -17.75 -15.43
CA ALA A 372 -15.69 -18.71 -16.53
C ALA A 372 -16.29 -18.09 -17.81
N ARG A 373 -16.91 -16.91 -17.70
CA ARG A 373 -17.46 -16.17 -18.85
C ARG A 373 -16.38 -15.50 -19.72
N THR A 374 -15.15 -15.39 -19.21
CA THR A 374 -14.10 -14.54 -19.82
C THR A 374 -12.71 -15.18 -19.84
N TRP A 375 -12.27 -15.81 -18.74
CA TRP A 375 -10.88 -16.24 -18.56
C TRP A 375 -10.67 -17.57 -17.82
N TYR A 376 -11.55 -17.96 -16.89
CA TYR A 376 -11.38 -19.21 -16.15
C TYR A 376 -11.87 -20.41 -16.97
N ASP A 377 -11.04 -21.44 -17.08
CA ASP A 377 -11.35 -22.69 -17.75
C ASP A 377 -11.16 -23.83 -16.74
N GLN A 378 -12.29 -24.43 -16.34
CA GLN A 378 -12.31 -25.54 -15.38
C GLN A 378 -11.81 -26.85 -16.00
N ASP A 379 -11.94 -27.05 -17.31
CA ASP A 379 -11.53 -28.28 -17.99
C ASP A 379 -9.99 -28.43 -18.01
N LEU A 380 -9.26 -27.33 -17.80
CA LEU A 380 -7.82 -27.38 -17.53
C LEU A 380 -7.48 -28.27 -16.34
N ALA A 381 -8.34 -28.34 -15.30
CA ALA A 381 -8.11 -29.15 -14.11
C ALA A 381 -7.79 -30.63 -14.43
N GLU A 382 -8.42 -31.18 -15.48
CA GLU A 382 -8.24 -32.58 -15.88
C GLU A 382 -6.89 -32.86 -16.56
N ARG A 383 -6.16 -31.84 -17.00
CA ARG A 383 -4.82 -32.02 -17.60
C ARG A 383 -3.76 -32.40 -16.57
N LEU A 384 -3.92 -31.98 -15.31
CA LEU A 384 -2.97 -32.31 -14.24
C LEU A 384 -3.13 -33.79 -13.83
N PRO A 385 -2.07 -34.62 -13.96
CA PRO A 385 -2.04 -35.98 -13.42
C PRO A 385 -2.20 -35.97 -11.90
N VAL A 386 -2.89 -36.96 -11.34
CA VAL A 386 -3.16 -37.05 -9.89
C VAL A 386 -2.21 -38.00 -9.16
N GLU A 387 -1.44 -38.79 -9.91
CA GLU A 387 -0.53 -39.80 -9.43
C GLU A 387 0.60 -39.16 -8.60
N GLY A 388 0.54 -39.33 -7.28
CA GLY A 388 1.53 -38.84 -6.34
C GLY A 388 1.21 -37.50 -5.67
N LEU A 389 0.06 -36.88 -5.97
CA LEU A 389 -0.40 -35.68 -5.24
C LEU A 389 -0.97 -36.05 -3.87
N ASP A 390 -0.70 -35.21 -2.88
CA ASP A 390 -1.21 -35.30 -1.51
C ASP A 390 -2.70 -34.89 -1.45
N GLU A 391 -3.07 -33.79 -2.10
CA GLU A 391 -4.42 -33.20 -2.12
C GLU A 391 -4.90 -32.98 -3.57
N PRO A 392 -5.12 -34.05 -4.38
CA PRO A 392 -5.30 -33.96 -5.83
C PRO A 392 -6.41 -33.00 -6.28
N GLY A 393 -7.53 -32.92 -5.54
CA GLY A 393 -8.61 -31.97 -5.86
C GLY A 393 -8.18 -30.50 -5.71
N LYS A 394 -7.49 -30.16 -4.62
CA LYS A 394 -6.99 -28.80 -4.36
C LYS A 394 -5.88 -28.43 -5.35
N ALA A 395 -4.96 -29.36 -5.61
CA ALA A 395 -3.89 -29.20 -6.58
C ALA A 395 -4.40 -28.97 -8.02
N ARG A 396 -5.39 -29.75 -8.46
CA ARG A 396 -6.09 -29.56 -9.75
C ARG A 396 -6.79 -28.20 -9.85
N GLY A 397 -7.47 -27.78 -8.79
CA GLY A 397 -8.14 -26.48 -8.72
C GLY A 397 -7.18 -25.29 -8.79
N ALA A 398 -6.14 -25.30 -7.97
CA ALA A 398 -5.08 -24.29 -7.98
C ALA A 398 -4.33 -24.24 -9.32
N TYR A 399 -4.06 -25.41 -9.93
CA TYR A 399 -3.53 -25.51 -11.28
C TYR A 399 -4.45 -24.85 -12.31
N ALA A 400 -5.73 -25.22 -12.35
CA ALA A 400 -6.69 -24.69 -13.33
C ALA A 400 -6.80 -23.15 -13.25
N LEU A 401 -6.84 -22.59 -12.04
CA LEU A 401 -6.87 -21.13 -11.83
C LEU A 401 -5.62 -20.43 -12.41
N VAL A 402 -4.43 -20.94 -12.14
CA VAL A 402 -3.17 -20.35 -12.64
C VAL A 402 -3.00 -20.56 -14.15
N ALA A 403 -3.31 -21.76 -14.65
CA ALA A 403 -3.26 -22.11 -16.06
C ALA A 403 -4.24 -21.26 -16.90
N SER A 404 -5.44 -21.00 -16.37
CA SER A 404 -6.43 -20.09 -16.96
C SER A 404 -5.88 -18.68 -17.14
N VAL A 405 -5.24 -18.12 -16.10
CA VAL A 405 -4.61 -16.80 -16.16
C VAL A 405 -3.51 -16.75 -17.22
N ILE A 406 -2.62 -17.75 -17.26
CA ILE A 406 -1.54 -17.81 -18.24
C ILE A 406 -2.11 -17.83 -19.67
N THR A 407 -3.07 -18.72 -19.93
CA THR A 407 -3.79 -18.84 -21.21
C THR A 407 -4.46 -17.52 -21.61
N PHE A 408 -5.12 -16.86 -20.66
CA PHE A 408 -5.79 -15.58 -20.88
C PHE A 408 -4.81 -14.46 -21.22
N LEU A 409 -3.73 -14.28 -20.45
CA LEU A 409 -2.71 -13.26 -20.71
C LEU A 409 -2.02 -13.48 -22.06
N ALA A 410 -1.69 -14.72 -22.39
CA ALA A 410 -1.14 -15.08 -23.70
C ALA A 410 -2.13 -14.76 -24.84
N ARG A 411 -3.43 -15.07 -24.67
CA ARG A 411 -4.49 -14.70 -25.62
C ARG A 411 -4.58 -13.18 -25.83
N LEU A 412 -4.61 -12.38 -24.75
CA LEU A 412 -4.66 -10.91 -24.84
C LEU A 412 -3.53 -10.34 -25.72
N ARG A 413 -2.35 -10.95 -25.69
CA ARG A 413 -1.15 -10.48 -26.38
C ARG A 413 -1.05 -10.98 -27.81
N ARG A 414 -1.49 -12.21 -28.08
CA ARG A 414 -1.63 -12.72 -29.46
C ARG A 414 -2.55 -11.82 -30.29
N GLU A 415 -3.62 -11.32 -29.70
CA GLU A 415 -4.57 -10.40 -30.36
C GLU A 415 -3.97 -9.03 -30.70
N GLN A 416 -2.96 -8.57 -29.95
CA GLN A 416 -2.18 -7.37 -30.27
C GLN A 416 -1.16 -7.60 -31.41
N GLY A 417 -1.01 -8.85 -31.88
CA GLY A 417 -0.21 -9.23 -33.05
C GLY A 417 1.26 -9.54 -32.74
N LYS A 418 2.02 -9.88 -33.78
CA LYS A 418 3.40 -10.40 -33.66
C LYS A 418 4.41 -9.45 -33.02
N GLY A 419 4.11 -8.14 -32.96
CA GLY A 419 4.94 -7.13 -32.30
C GLY A 419 4.61 -6.87 -30.83
N ALA A 420 3.61 -7.56 -30.26
CA ALA A 420 3.16 -7.35 -28.88
C ALA A 420 4.11 -7.89 -27.80
N LEU A 421 4.99 -8.82 -28.19
CA LEU A 421 6.18 -9.18 -27.44
C LEU A 421 7.38 -8.58 -28.17
N ASP A 422 7.94 -7.51 -27.63
CA ASP A 422 9.23 -6.99 -28.08
C ASP A 422 10.36 -8.01 -27.81
N GLY A 423 11.61 -7.63 -28.07
CA GLY A 423 12.76 -8.53 -27.89
C GLY A 423 13.00 -9.03 -26.47
N SER A 424 12.29 -8.52 -25.46
CA SER A 424 12.36 -8.96 -24.06
C SER A 424 11.36 -10.07 -23.69
N ASP A 425 10.36 -10.33 -24.54
CA ASP A 425 9.16 -11.11 -24.20
C ASP A 425 8.35 -10.58 -22.99
N ASP A 426 8.48 -9.30 -22.64
CA ASP A 426 7.68 -8.73 -21.56
C ASP A 426 6.18 -8.67 -21.92
N ILE A 427 5.36 -9.18 -21.00
CA ILE A 427 3.90 -9.24 -21.12
C ILE A 427 3.20 -8.18 -20.26
N ALA A 428 3.93 -7.38 -19.47
CA ALA A 428 3.37 -6.41 -18.53
C ALA A 428 2.83 -5.12 -19.21
N ALA A 429 3.39 -4.74 -20.36
CA ALA A 429 3.16 -3.47 -21.05
C ALA A 429 1.67 -3.19 -21.38
N GLY A 430 0.96 -2.47 -20.50
CA GLY A 430 -0.47 -2.16 -20.67
C GLY A 430 -1.45 -3.17 -20.08
N LEU A 431 -1.03 -4.13 -19.24
CA LEU A 431 -1.98 -4.93 -18.44
C LEU A 431 -2.80 -4.06 -17.45
N HIS A 432 -2.28 -2.88 -17.11
CA HIS A 432 -2.89 -1.94 -16.20
C HIS A 432 -3.89 -0.96 -16.85
N THR A 433 -4.07 -0.97 -18.17
CA THR A 433 -5.01 -0.02 -18.81
C THR A 433 -6.47 -0.38 -18.51
N PRO A 434 -7.40 0.59 -18.49
CA PRO A 434 -8.82 0.32 -18.24
C PRO A 434 -9.42 -0.70 -19.21
N GLU A 435 -9.03 -0.66 -20.49
CA GLU A 435 -9.50 -1.58 -21.53
C GLU A 435 -9.07 -3.02 -21.19
N THR A 436 -7.80 -3.22 -20.82
CA THR A 436 -7.29 -4.54 -20.45
C THR A 436 -7.91 -5.04 -19.15
N LYS A 437 -8.07 -4.17 -18.14
CA LYS A 437 -8.78 -4.51 -16.90
C LYS A 437 -10.22 -4.97 -17.15
N ASN A 438 -10.96 -4.25 -18.00
CA ASN A 438 -12.36 -4.57 -18.31
C ASN A 438 -12.52 -5.93 -19.00
N ARG A 439 -11.55 -6.38 -19.80
CA ARG A 439 -11.59 -7.69 -20.47
C ARG A 439 -11.58 -8.89 -19.53
N TRP A 440 -11.20 -8.72 -18.26
CA TRP A 440 -11.31 -9.78 -17.26
C TRP A 440 -12.77 -10.04 -16.87
N GLY A 441 -13.64 -9.03 -16.88
CA GLY A 441 -14.98 -9.08 -16.26
C GLY A 441 -14.89 -9.14 -14.73
N VAL A 442 -14.28 -10.22 -14.22
CA VAL A 442 -13.85 -10.38 -12.82
C VAL A 442 -12.32 -10.45 -12.79
N LEU A 443 -11.69 -9.37 -12.34
CA LEU A 443 -10.24 -9.19 -12.32
C LEU A 443 -9.65 -9.76 -11.01
N PRO A 444 -8.69 -10.70 -11.06
CA PRO A 444 -7.91 -11.09 -9.89
C PRO A 444 -7.13 -9.89 -9.33
N ARG A 445 -7.32 -9.59 -8.05
CA ARG A 445 -6.54 -8.58 -7.30
C ARG A 445 -5.48 -9.23 -6.41
N THR A 446 -5.71 -10.46 -5.96
CA THR A 446 -4.65 -11.32 -5.42
C THR A 446 -3.79 -11.86 -6.58
N PRO A 447 -2.45 -11.75 -6.52
CA PRO A 447 -1.57 -12.26 -7.57
C PRO A 447 -1.72 -13.78 -7.77
N PRO A 448 -1.95 -14.28 -9.01
CA PRO A 448 -2.30 -15.68 -9.26
C PRO A 448 -1.30 -16.73 -8.75
N TRP A 449 0.00 -16.41 -8.71
CA TRP A 449 1.02 -17.30 -8.14
C TRP A 449 0.81 -17.60 -6.65
N GLN A 450 0.10 -16.73 -5.92
CA GLN A 450 -0.22 -16.96 -4.50
C GLN A 450 -1.28 -18.05 -4.31
N TRP A 451 -2.09 -18.38 -5.33
CA TRP A 451 -3.03 -19.49 -5.27
C TRP A 451 -2.36 -20.86 -5.17
N LEU A 452 -1.06 -20.95 -5.49
CA LEU A 452 -0.28 -22.17 -5.27
C LEU A 452 0.15 -22.36 -3.80
N LYS A 453 0.01 -21.34 -2.94
CA LYS A 453 0.42 -21.38 -1.52
C LYS A 453 -0.53 -22.15 -0.61
N VAL A 454 -1.72 -22.52 -1.08
CA VAL A 454 -2.66 -23.38 -0.33
C VAL A 454 -2.35 -24.87 -0.45
N LEU A 455 -1.44 -25.23 -1.35
CA LEU A 455 -0.99 -26.60 -1.58
C LEU A 455 0.09 -26.98 -0.57
N THR A 456 0.28 -28.28 -0.35
CA THR A 456 1.47 -28.77 0.33
C THR A 456 2.74 -28.37 -0.45
N ALA A 457 3.90 -28.35 0.21
CA ALA A 457 5.16 -28.06 -0.48
C ALA A 457 5.48 -29.08 -1.59
N HIS A 458 4.98 -30.31 -1.45
CA HIS A 458 5.10 -31.39 -2.42
C HIS A 458 4.21 -31.14 -3.65
N ASP A 459 2.90 -30.94 -3.44
CA ASP A 459 1.93 -30.65 -4.49
C ASP A 459 2.28 -29.35 -5.24
N MET A 460 2.67 -28.29 -4.53
CA MET A 460 3.13 -27.05 -5.17
C MET A 460 4.36 -27.30 -6.07
N GLY A 461 5.27 -28.19 -5.67
CA GLY A 461 6.43 -28.58 -6.47
C GLY A 461 6.02 -29.29 -7.76
N MET A 462 5.13 -30.27 -7.67
CA MET A 462 4.60 -31.02 -8.82
C MET A 462 3.79 -30.10 -9.76
N VAL A 463 2.88 -29.29 -9.23
CA VAL A 463 2.07 -28.34 -10.01
C VAL A 463 2.94 -27.30 -10.70
N LYS A 464 3.93 -26.70 -10.03
CA LYS A 464 4.87 -25.76 -10.68
C LYS A 464 5.70 -26.42 -11.78
N ALA A 465 6.13 -27.67 -11.59
CA ALA A 465 6.84 -28.42 -12.62
C ALA A 465 5.96 -28.68 -13.86
N PHE A 466 4.70 -29.07 -13.64
CA PHE A 466 3.72 -29.35 -14.70
C PHE A 466 3.34 -28.09 -15.49
N ILE A 467 3.01 -26.97 -14.82
CA ILE A 467 2.71 -25.69 -15.48
C ILE A 467 3.88 -25.27 -16.38
N ARG A 468 5.13 -25.40 -15.91
CA ARG A 468 6.32 -25.05 -16.68
C ARG A 468 6.46 -25.86 -17.96
N GLU A 469 6.08 -27.13 -17.95
CA GLU A 469 6.12 -28.02 -19.10
C GLU A 469 5.00 -27.72 -20.10
N GLU A 470 3.74 -27.65 -19.61
CA GLU A 470 2.53 -27.35 -20.39
C GLU A 470 2.70 -26.06 -21.22
N PHE A 471 3.17 -24.99 -20.58
CA PHE A 471 3.33 -23.68 -21.21
C PHE A 471 4.74 -23.41 -21.79
N SER A 472 5.53 -24.45 -22.05
CA SER A 472 6.89 -24.30 -22.61
C SER A 472 6.95 -24.11 -24.13
N ALA A 473 5.96 -24.62 -24.88
CA ALA A 473 6.06 -24.83 -26.32
C ALA A 473 5.75 -23.60 -27.18
N GLU A 474 4.90 -22.68 -26.68
CA GLU A 474 4.46 -21.48 -27.42
C GLU A 474 5.02 -20.21 -26.77
N ARG A 475 5.44 -19.23 -27.58
CA ARG A 475 6.16 -18.03 -27.12
C ARG A 475 5.30 -17.14 -26.22
N PHE A 476 4.03 -16.92 -26.55
CA PHE A 476 3.17 -16.07 -25.71
C PHE A 476 2.76 -16.76 -24.41
N ASP A 477 2.55 -18.08 -24.43
CA ASP A 477 2.32 -18.88 -23.23
C ASP A 477 3.55 -18.86 -22.31
N GLN A 478 4.75 -19.04 -22.86
CA GLN A 478 6.00 -18.99 -22.10
C GLN A 478 6.29 -17.59 -21.53
N ALA A 479 5.90 -16.53 -22.22
CA ALA A 479 5.97 -15.15 -21.73
C ALA A 479 4.99 -14.93 -20.56
N ALA A 480 3.74 -15.36 -20.71
CA ALA A 480 2.70 -15.28 -19.67
C ALA A 480 3.08 -16.10 -18.41
N TYR A 481 3.58 -17.32 -18.61
CA TYR A 481 4.11 -18.17 -17.54
C TYR A 481 5.26 -17.47 -16.78
N ARG A 482 6.27 -16.96 -17.51
CA ARG A 482 7.41 -16.25 -16.89
C ARG A 482 6.96 -15.05 -16.07
N TYR A 483 6.00 -14.28 -16.56
CA TYR A 483 5.47 -13.13 -15.85
C TYR A 483 4.75 -13.52 -14.55
N ILE A 484 3.81 -14.48 -14.60
CA ILE A 484 3.11 -14.97 -13.39
C ILE A 484 4.10 -15.56 -12.37
N MET A 485 5.10 -16.32 -12.81
CA MET A 485 6.11 -16.92 -11.94
C MET A 485 7.26 -15.98 -11.57
N SER A 486 7.27 -14.73 -12.05
CA SER A 486 8.16 -13.67 -11.55
C SER A 486 7.66 -12.98 -10.28
N GLU A 487 6.54 -13.48 -9.74
CA GLU A 487 5.87 -13.03 -8.51
C GLU A 487 5.40 -11.56 -8.53
N GLN A 488 5.27 -10.98 -9.72
CA GLN A 488 4.74 -9.62 -9.96
C GLN A 488 3.22 -9.53 -9.83
N ASP A 489 2.73 -8.29 -9.67
CA ASP A 489 1.30 -7.97 -9.58
C ASP A 489 0.64 -7.86 -10.96
N LEU A 490 -0.50 -8.53 -11.12
CA LEU A 490 -1.25 -8.63 -12.37
C LEU A 490 -1.78 -7.29 -12.91
N ALA A 491 -2.13 -6.34 -12.02
CA ALA A 491 -2.86 -5.13 -12.37
C ALA A 491 -2.60 -3.93 -11.41
N GLY A 492 -1.33 -3.71 -11.05
CA GLY A 492 -0.92 -2.60 -10.17
C GLY A 492 -1.10 -2.89 -8.67
N HIS A 493 -1.13 -1.83 -7.85
CA HIS A 493 -1.09 -1.88 -6.37
C HIS A 493 -1.76 -3.12 -5.75
N GLN A 494 -1.00 -3.82 -4.89
CA GLN A 494 -1.49 -4.91 -4.06
C GLN A 494 -2.59 -4.42 -3.12
N ILE A 495 -3.64 -5.23 -2.99
CA ILE A 495 -4.51 -5.18 -1.82
C ILE A 495 -3.72 -5.83 -0.67
N PRO A 496 -3.67 -5.23 0.53
CA PRO A 496 -3.02 -5.83 1.69
C PRO A 496 -3.50 -7.27 1.91
N ALA A 497 -2.60 -8.17 2.31
CA ALA A 497 -2.93 -9.57 2.51
C ALA A 497 -3.94 -9.75 3.65
N ALA A 498 -5.22 -9.80 3.30
CA ALA A 498 -6.29 -10.18 4.20
C ALA A 498 -6.33 -11.71 4.36
N THR A 499 -6.78 -12.14 5.53
CA THR A 499 -7.04 -13.53 5.86
C THR A 499 -8.53 -13.76 6.06
N ILE A 500 -8.99 -14.97 5.80
CA ILE A 500 -10.34 -15.43 6.10
C ILE A 500 -10.23 -16.68 6.96
N ASN A 501 -10.71 -16.60 8.20
CA ASN A 501 -10.49 -17.60 9.25
C ASN A 501 -9.00 -17.94 9.40
N GLU A 502 -8.16 -16.92 9.52
CA GLU A 502 -6.68 -17.00 9.65
C GLU A 502 -5.95 -17.61 8.42
N LYS A 503 -6.68 -18.01 7.38
CA LYS A 503 -6.14 -18.59 6.13
C LYS A 503 -6.00 -17.55 5.03
N HIS A 504 -5.14 -17.84 4.04
CA HIS A 504 -5.00 -17.01 2.85
C HIS A 504 -6.36 -16.76 2.16
N SER A 505 -6.61 -15.50 1.81
CA SER A 505 -7.77 -15.10 1.00
C SER A 505 -7.36 -14.61 -0.40
N SER A 506 -8.31 -14.70 -1.33
CA SER A 506 -8.20 -14.23 -2.70
C SER A 506 -9.25 -13.17 -2.97
N VAL A 507 -8.82 -12.00 -3.43
CA VAL A 507 -9.71 -10.88 -3.76
C VAL A 507 -9.87 -10.73 -5.26
N PHE A 508 -11.11 -10.50 -5.69
CA PHE A 508 -11.53 -10.36 -7.08
C PHE A 508 -12.41 -9.13 -7.25
N GLU A 509 -12.09 -8.30 -8.24
CA GLU A 509 -12.78 -7.06 -8.56
C GLU A 509 -13.71 -7.26 -9.76
N PHE A 510 -15.01 -7.11 -9.56
CA PHE A 510 -16.02 -7.14 -10.60
C PHE A 510 -16.04 -5.78 -11.31
N ARG A 511 -15.65 -5.77 -12.58
CA ARG A 511 -15.54 -4.56 -13.43
C ARG A 511 -16.90 -3.98 -13.82
N GLU A 512 -17.94 -4.82 -13.77
CA GLU A 512 -19.35 -4.44 -13.79
C GLU A 512 -20.04 -5.15 -12.62
N VAL A 513 -20.88 -4.45 -11.85
CA VAL A 513 -21.54 -5.02 -10.66
C VAL A 513 -22.66 -6.00 -11.08
N PRO A 514 -22.59 -7.29 -10.72
CA PRO A 514 -23.68 -8.24 -10.94
C PRO A 514 -24.96 -7.86 -10.19
N ASN A 515 -26.13 -8.28 -10.69
CA ASN A 515 -27.42 -8.05 -10.03
C ASN A 515 -27.46 -8.64 -8.62
N GLU A 516 -26.80 -9.78 -8.44
CA GLU A 516 -26.65 -10.50 -7.17
C GLU A 516 -25.82 -9.71 -6.14
N LEU A 517 -24.96 -8.79 -6.60
CA LEU A 517 -24.13 -7.92 -5.76
C LEU A 517 -24.63 -6.48 -5.66
N ALA A 518 -25.63 -6.09 -6.45
CA ALA A 518 -26.26 -4.77 -6.38
C ALA A 518 -26.70 -4.35 -4.95
N PRO A 519 -27.26 -5.23 -4.08
CA PRO A 519 -27.68 -4.84 -2.73
C PRO A 519 -26.57 -4.31 -1.82
N PHE A 520 -25.31 -4.63 -2.09
CA PHE A 520 -24.16 -4.16 -1.31
C PHE A 520 -23.70 -2.74 -1.70
N VAL A 521 -24.13 -2.25 -2.86
CA VAL A 521 -23.72 -0.96 -3.43
C VAL A 521 -24.69 0.15 -3.04
N TYR A 522 -24.17 1.33 -2.69
CA TYR A 522 -25.03 2.49 -2.43
C TYR A 522 -25.62 3.02 -3.74
N GLY A 523 -26.93 3.27 -3.77
CA GLY A 523 -27.64 3.84 -4.92
C GLY A 523 -28.07 2.84 -6.00
N ALA A 524 -27.65 1.58 -5.91
CA ALA A 524 -28.20 0.51 -6.74
C ALA A 524 -29.58 0.08 -6.19
N HIS A 525 -30.64 0.29 -6.98
CA HIS A 525 -32.06 -0.04 -6.72
C HIS A 525 -32.45 -0.46 -5.29
N ILE A 526 -32.87 0.51 -4.48
CA ILE A 526 -33.60 0.27 -3.23
C ILE A 526 -35.08 -0.02 -3.56
N PRO A 527 -35.69 -1.13 -3.11
CA PRO A 527 -37.14 -1.29 -3.16
C PRO A 527 -37.82 -0.14 -2.38
N GLU A 528 -38.81 0.53 -2.97
CA GLU A 528 -39.38 1.80 -2.45
C GLU A 528 -39.76 1.78 -0.95
N ALA A 529 -40.10 0.61 -0.41
CA ALA A 529 -40.40 0.37 1.00
C ALA A 529 -39.28 0.70 2.01
N MET A 530 -38.03 0.92 1.57
CA MET A 530 -36.91 1.27 2.46
C MET A 530 -36.32 2.67 2.23
N SER A 531 -37.03 3.55 1.51
CA SER A 531 -36.66 4.95 1.23
C SER A 531 -36.72 5.91 2.44
N GLY A 532 -36.68 5.39 3.68
CA GLY A 532 -36.77 6.16 4.91
C GLY A 532 -35.47 6.87 5.34
N PRO A 533 -35.54 7.78 6.33
CA PRO A 533 -34.35 8.36 6.95
C PRO A 533 -33.50 7.26 7.63
N PRO A 534 -32.17 7.49 7.82
CA PRO A 534 -31.25 6.50 8.40
C PRO A 534 -31.81 5.84 9.66
N THR A 535 -32.14 4.55 9.57
CA THR A 535 -32.56 3.75 10.71
C THR A 535 -31.38 3.56 11.65
N ARG A 536 -31.52 4.11 12.85
CA ARG A 536 -30.55 4.01 13.94
C ARG A 536 -30.23 2.53 14.21
N LEU A 537 -28.98 2.13 14.03
CA LEU A 537 -28.51 0.83 14.52
C LEU A 537 -28.84 0.72 16.02
N PRO A 538 -29.53 -0.34 16.47
CA PRO A 538 -30.00 -0.40 17.85
C PRO A 538 -28.80 -0.55 18.80
N PRO A 539 -28.82 0.02 20.02
CA PRO A 539 -27.64 0.07 20.90
C PRO A 539 -26.99 -1.30 21.19
N TRP A 540 -27.80 -2.37 21.25
CA TRP A 540 -27.31 -3.74 21.46
C TRP A 540 -26.48 -4.29 20.29
N ALA A 541 -26.65 -3.77 19.07
CA ALA A 541 -25.87 -4.21 17.91
C ALA A 541 -24.42 -3.75 17.98
N MET A 542 -24.13 -2.58 18.58
CA MET A 542 -22.75 -2.08 18.72
C MET A 542 -21.95 -2.89 19.73
N ASP A 543 -22.61 -3.35 20.80
CA ASP A 543 -22.01 -4.21 21.81
C ASP A 543 -21.66 -5.59 21.22
N ALA A 544 -22.44 -6.09 20.26
CA ALA A 544 -22.16 -7.32 19.52
C ALA A 544 -21.00 -7.19 18.51
N ILE A 545 -20.81 -6.01 17.90
CA ILE A 545 -19.67 -5.73 17.00
C ILE A 545 -18.35 -5.62 17.80
N LEU A 546 -18.38 -5.02 19.00
CA LEU A 546 -17.17 -4.78 19.80
C LEU A 546 -16.76 -5.96 20.69
N LYS A 547 -17.66 -6.90 21.01
CA LYS A 547 -17.41 -8.02 21.95
C LYS A 547 -17.20 -9.37 21.25
N ARG A 548 -16.22 -9.45 20.35
CA ARG A 548 -15.54 -10.73 20.00
C ARG A 548 -14.02 -10.54 19.92
N ARG A 549 -13.40 -10.28 21.07
CA ARG A 549 -12.00 -10.66 21.28
C ARG A 549 -11.92 -12.20 21.44
N PRO A 550 -10.81 -12.85 21.07
CA PRO A 550 -10.61 -14.25 21.41
C PRO A 550 -10.70 -14.42 22.93
N THR A 551 -11.37 -15.49 23.37
CA THR A 551 -11.40 -15.88 24.78
C THR A 551 -10.00 -16.27 25.20
N GLN A 552 -9.44 -15.47 26.10
CA GLN A 552 -8.24 -15.83 26.85
C GLN A 552 -8.55 -17.11 27.64
N THR A 553 -7.79 -18.18 27.39
CA THR A 553 -7.85 -19.41 28.17
C THR A 553 -7.19 -19.14 29.52
N ASP A 554 -7.98 -18.79 30.53
CA ASP A 554 -7.54 -18.88 31.91
C ASP A 554 -7.70 -20.33 32.37
N ASP A 555 -6.57 -21.02 32.51
CA ASP A 555 -6.50 -22.24 33.31
C ASP A 555 -6.89 -21.89 34.75
N SER A 556 -7.98 -22.50 35.23
CA SER A 556 -8.26 -22.57 36.66
C SER A 556 -8.60 -24.00 37.03
N GLU A 557 -7.68 -24.60 37.78
CA GLU A 557 -7.86 -25.89 38.43
C GLU A 557 -9.11 -25.83 39.33
N SER A 558 -10.05 -26.74 39.11
CA SER A 558 -11.00 -27.12 40.16
C SER A 558 -11.04 -28.64 40.24
N SER A 559 -10.77 -29.12 41.45
CA SER A 559 -10.89 -30.51 41.83
C SER A 559 -12.35 -30.79 42.17
N ASP A 560 -12.95 -31.73 41.45
CA ASP A 560 -14.19 -32.38 41.89
C ASP A 560 -13.90 -33.86 42.14
N ASP A 561 -13.70 -34.18 43.42
CA ASP A 561 -13.91 -35.52 43.97
C ASP A 561 -15.42 -35.83 44.02
N SER A 562 -15.71 -37.12 44.20
CA SER A 562 -16.96 -37.71 44.73
C SER A 562 -18.17 -37.96 43.80
N ASP A 563 -18.54 -39.25 43.82
CA ASP A 563 -19.89 -39.82 43.90
C ASP A 563 -20.84 -39.77 42.68
N TRP A 564 -20.85 -40.91 41.96
CA TRP A 564 -22.06 -41.45 41.34
C TRP A 564 -22.23 -42.94 41.72
N ASP A 565 -23.10 -43.20 42.70
CA ASP A 565 -23.81 -44.48 42.84
C ASP A 565 -24.89 -44.58 41.76
N GLY A 566 -25.05 -45.76 41.13
CA GLY A 566 -26.12 -46.02 40.15
C GLY A 566 -25.85 -47.14 39.16
#